data_AF-A0A4R5DLS1-F1
#
_entry.id   AF-A0A4R5DLS1-F1
#
_cell.length_a   1.000
_cell.length_b   1.000
_cell.length_c   1.000
_cell.angle_alpha   90.00
_cell.angle_beta   90.00
_cell.angle_gamma   90.00
#
_symmetry.space_group_name_H-M   'P 1'
#
loop_
_entity.id
_entity.type
_entity.pdbx_description
1 polymer ?
#
loop_
_entity_poly.entity_id
_entity_poly.type
_entity_poly.pdbx_seq_one_letter_code
_entity_poly.pdbx_strand_id
1 'polypeptide(L)'
;MSPARPTPTTTSTRSTAMARRTSTTGRRSSTATPMEHLLRLAQATDAPTAARWRGQVIGWARRDTGPALLPSAPVAPVGLFQHVLNCLAAPQRSEHRQLPVMDRAVHRRPTWTYAISMSSRRIRYYEQINNQNKRGWHTGSGSAYLYNDDDTQIGDASWLTADLRTSVGGTRIARLRLA
;
A
#
# COMPACT_ATOMS: atom_id res chain seq x y z
N MET A 1 18.50 13.66 -1.45
CA MET A 1 17.44 12.92 -0.72
C MET A 1 16.31 12.65 -1.69
N SER A 2 16.00 11.39 -1.96
CA SER A 2 14.92 11.04 -2.89
C SER A 2 13.55 11.30 -2.22
N PRO A 3 12.52 11.63 -3.00
CA PRO A 3 11.17 11.72 -2.49
C PRO A 3 10.68 10.32 -2.09
N ALA A 4 9.88 10.24 -1.01
CA ALA A 4 9.24 8.99 -0.66
C ALA A 4 8.33 8.56 -1.77
N ARG A 5 8.14 7.25 -1.76
CA ARG A 5 7.51 6.51 -2.83
C ARG A 5 6.17 5.97 -2.34
N PRO A 6 5.21 6.79 -1.87
CA PRO A 6 3.92 6.26 -1.48
C PRO A 6 3.15 5.86 -2.73
N THR A 7 2.79 4.59 -2.73
CA THR A 7 1.97 3.94 -3.74
C THR A 7 0.48 4.13 -3.42
N PRO A 8 -0.43 3.90 -4.38
CA PRO A 8 -1.88 3.98 -4.13
C PRO A 8 -2.35 3.05 -3.00
N THR A 9 -1.62 1.98 -2.73
CA THR A 9 -1.96 0.97 -1.71
C THR A 9 -0.99 1.02 -0.54
N THR A 10 -1.52 1.06 0.69
CA THR A 10 -0.79 0.97 1.96
C THR A 10 -1.10 -0.38 2.62
N THR A 11 -0.11 -1.00 3.27
CA THR A 11 -0.27 -2.33 3.88
C THR A 11 -1.33 -2.39 4.99
N SER A 12 -1.61 -1.26 5.66
CA SER A 12 -2.62 -1.15 6.72
C SER A 12 -4.06 -1.44 6.27
N THR A 13 -4.35 -1.44 4.96
CA THR A 13 -5.68 -1.72 4.41
C THR A 13 -5.78 -3.10 3.75
N ARG A 14 -4.74 -3.94 3.85
CA ARG A 14 -4.64 -5.19 3.08
C ARG A 14 -5.09 -6.46 3.83
N SER A 15 -5.42 -6.37 5.12
CA SER A 15 -6.02 -7.48 5.90
C SER A 15 -5.32 -8.83 5.66
N THR A 16 -6.08 -9.91 5.41
CA THR A 16 -5.57 -11.26 5.07
C THR A 16 -4.66 -11.30 3.84
N ALA A 17 -4.81 -10.36 2.90
CA ALA A 17 -3.96 -10.27 1.71
C ALA A 17 -2.52 -9.84 2.04
N MET A 18 -2.20 -9.50 3.29
CA MET A 18 -0.82 -9.27 3.72
C MET A 18 -0.01 -10.57 3.89
N ALA A 19 -0.68 -11.70 4.10
CA ALA A 19 -0.05 -12.99 4.43
C ALA A 19 0.22 -13.90 3.22
N ARG A 20 -0.20 -13.50 2.02
CA ARG A 20 -0.01 -14.28 0.79
C ARG A 20 1.39 -13.99 0.21
N ARG A 21 2.21 -15.01 -0.04
CA ARG A 21 3.57 -14.82 -0.61
C ARG A 21 3.54 -14.06 -1.94
N THR A 22 2.55 -14.34 -2.79
CA THR A 22 2.30 -13.64 -4.06
C THR A 22 1.86 -12.18 -3.89
N SER A 23 1.37 -11.77 -2.72
CA SER A 23 0.96 -10.40 -2.41
C SER A 23 1.96 -9.66 -1.49
N THR A 24 2.80 -10.39 -0.74
CA THR A 24 3.91 -9.87 0.08
C THR A 24 5.18 -9.64 -0.76
N THR A 25 5.49 -10.53 -1.70
CA THR A 25 6.56 -10.33 -2.71
C THR A 25 6.14 -9.29 -3.78
N GLY A 26 4.90 -8.78 -3.72
CA GLY A 26 4.34 -7.88 -4.71
C GLY A 26 3.51 -6.74 -4.11
N ARG A 27 4.16 -5.73 -3.50
CA ARG A 27 3.61 -4.37 -3.55
C ARG A 27 3.26 -4.00 -5.00
N ARG A 28 4.06 -4.49 -5.96
CA ARG A 28 4.02 -4.30 -7.42
C ARG A 28 2.74 -4.79 -8.13
N SER A 29 2.22 -5.98 -7.84
CA SER A 29 0.92 -6.44 -8.41
C SER A 29 -0.25 -5.68 -7.78
N SER A 30 -0.17 -5.42 -6.47
CA SER A 30 -1.21 -4.70 -5.74
C SER A 30 -1.30 -3.20 -6.05
N THR A 31 -0.30 -2.62 -6.72
CA THR A 31 -0.29 -1.23 -7.18
C THR A 31 -0.62 -1.11 -8.66
N ALA A 32 -0.19 -2.07 -9.48
CA ALA A 32 -0.50 -2.13 -10.90
C ALA A 32 -2.00 -2.30 -11.17
N THR A 33 -2.69 -3.18 -10.44
CA THR A 33 -4.13 -3.43 -10.64
C THR A 33 -5.00 -2.19 -10.39
N PRO A 34 -4.85 -1.43 -9.27
CA PRO A 34 -5.55 -0.15 -9.10
C PRO A 34 -5.22 0.89 -10.18
N MET A 35 -3.97 0.96 -10.64
CA MET A 35 -3.58 1.85 -11.74
C MET A 35 -4.31 1.48 -13.03
N GLU A 36 -4.32 0.19 -13.39
CA GLU A 36 -5.04 -0.30 -14.56
C GLU A 36 -6.54 0.00 -14.49
N HIS A 37 -7.18 -0.25 -13.35
CA HIS A 37 -8.60 0.06 -13.17
C HIS A 37 -8.88 1.57 -13.30
N LEU A 38 -8.01 2.43 -12.75
CA LEU A 38 -8.12 3.88 -12.95
C LEU A 38 -7.97 4.27 -14.43
N LEU A 39 -7.08 3.63 -15.18
CA LEU A 39 -6.93 3.88 -16.62
C LEU A 39 -8.15 3.44 -17.41
N ARG A 40 -8.75 2.28 -17.08
CA ARG A 40 -10.01 1.83 -17.68
C ARG A 40 -11.16 2.79 -17.36
N LEU A 41 -11.29 3.22 -16.11
CA LEU A 41 -12.30 4.23 -15.73
C LEU A 41 -12.06 5.57 -16.46
N ALA A 42 -10.80 5.94 -16.69
CA ALA A 42 -10.44 7.15 -17.43
C ALA A 42 -10.82 7.11 -18.92
N GLN A 43 -11.25 5.96 -19.46
CA GLN A 43 -11.78 5.86 -20.82
C GLN A 43 -13.27 6.22 -20.91
N ALA A 44 -13.99 6.23 -19.79
CA ALA A 44 -15.44 6.40 -19.73
C ALA A 44 -15.90 7.63 -18.92
N THR A 45 -14.98 8.55 -18.58
CA THR A 45 -15.26 9.77 -17.81
C THR A 45 -15.01 11.02 -18.65
N ASP A 46 -15.44 12.18 -18.16
CA ASP A 46 -15.14 13.50 -18.74
C ASP A 46 -13.63 13.76 -18.91
N ALA A 47 -13.27 14.56 -19.92
CA ALA A 47 -11.88 14.83 -20.26
C ALA A 47 -11.04 15.42 -19.11
N PRO A 48 -11.53 16.37 -18.29
CA PRO A 48 -10.79 16.86 -17.12
C PRO A 48 -10.47 15.77 -16.09
N THR A 49 -11.45 14.92 -15.75
CA THR A 49 -11.25 13.83 -14.79
C THR A 49 -10.30 12.76 -15.35
N ALA A 50 -10.44 12.43 -16.64
CA ALA A 50 -9.55 11.49 -17.32
C ALA A 50 -8.10 11.98 -17.29
N ALA A 51 -7.86 13.26 -17.61
CA ALA A 51 -6.53 13.86 -17.55
C ALA A 51 -5.95 13.82 -16.12
N ARG A 52 -6.77 14.13 -15.11
CA ARG A 52 -6.38 14.06 -13.69
C ARG A 52 -5.96 12.64 -13.26
N TRP A 53 -6.68 11.61 -13.71
CA TRP A 53 -6.38 10.22 -13.36
C TRP A 53 -5.16 9.70 -14.10
N ARG A 54 -5.02 9.99 -15.40
CA ARG A 54 -3.82 9.65 -16.19
C ARG A 54 -2.57 10.29 -15.59
N GLY A 55 -2.64 11.58 -15.21
CA GLY A 55 -1.56 12.28 -14.53
C GLY A 55 -1.16 11.67 -13.19
N GLN A 56 -2.13 11.18 -12.41
CA GLN A 56 -1.85 10.46 -11.16
C GLN A 56 -1.15 9.12 -11.40
N VAL A 57 -1.66 8.33 -12.37
CA VAL A 57 -1.09 7.03 -12.71
C VAL A 57 0.36 7.16 -13.20
N ILE A 58 0.64 8.07 -14.14
CA ILE A 58 2.02 8.27 -14.61
C ILE A 58 2.93 8.84 -13.51
N GLY A 59 2.38 9.67 -12.61
CA GLY A 59 3.10 10.15 -11.43
C GLY A 59 3.53 9.01 -10.50
N TRP A 60 2.64 8.06 -10.21
CA TRP A 60 3.01 6.89 -9.41
C TRP A 60 3.95 5.94 -10.15
N ALA A 61 3.69 5.67 -11.43
CA ALA A 61 4.51 4.78 -12.25
C ALA A 61 5.97 5.27 -12.35
N ARG A 62 6.18 6.57 -12.53
CA ARG A 62 7.54 7.15 -12.57
C ARG A 62 8.27 7.11 -11.23
N ARG A 63 7.55 7.06 -10.09
CA ARG A 63 8.12 6.98 -8.75
C ARG A 63 8.34 5.54 -8.28
N ASP A 64 7.79 4.56 -8.97
CA ASP A 64 8.00 3.14 -8.70
C ASP A 64 9.28 2.68 -9.39
N THR A 65 10.39 2.59 -8.65
CA THR A 65 11.68 2.13 -9.19
C THR A 65 11.92 0.64 -8.97
N GLY A 66 10.86 -0.13 -8.72
CA GLY A 66 10.94 -1.59 -8.61
C GLY A 66 11.25 -2.27 -9.96
N PRO A 67 11.49 -3.60 -9.95
CA PRO A 67 11.60 -4.38 -11.19
C PRO A 67 10.38 -4.17 -12.08
N ALA A 68 10.64 -4.01 -13.39
CA ALA A 68 9.66 -3.56 -14.37
C ALA A 68 8.34 -4.34 -14.32
N LEU A 69 7.22 -3.62 -14.48
CA LEU A 69 5.86 -4.19 -14.56
C LEU A 69 5.64 -5.13 -15.77
N LEU A 70 6.55 -5.09 -16.74
CA LEU A 70 6.31 -5.52 -18.11
C LEU A 70 6.71 -6.96 -18.50
N PRO A 71 7.51 -7.76 -17.77
CA PRO A 71 7.77 -9.12 -18.25
C PRO A 71 6.60 -10.10 -18.07
N SER A 72 5.57 -9.77 -17.27
CA SER A 72 4.49 -10.70 -16.90
C SER A 72 3.06 -10.16 -17.01
N ALA A 73 2.89 -8.92 -17.48
CA ALA A 73 1.57 -8.32 -17.66
C ALA A 73 0.91 -8.78 -18.99
N PRO A 74 -0.40 -9.07 -19.01
CA PRO A 74 -1.13 -9.26 -20.26
C PRO A 74 -0.99 -8.04 -21.19
N VAL A 75 -1.05 -8.25 -22.51
CA VAL A 75 -0.82 -7.20 -23.52
C VAL A 75 -1.78 -6.01 -23.38
N ALA A 76 -3.03 -6.24 -23.00
CA ALA A 76 -4.05 -5.19 -22.89
C ALA A 76 -3.68 -4.10 -21.84
N PRO A 77 -3.29 -4.44 -20.59
CA PRO A 77 -2.71 -3.49 -19.65
C PRO A 77 -1.53 -2.69 -20.22
N VAL A 78 -0.63 -3.33 -20.97
CA VAL A 78 0.53 -2.64 -21.58
C VAL A 78 0.07 -1.51 -22.50
N GLY A 79 -0.93 -1.76 -23.34
CA GLY A 79 -1.51 -0.73 -24.21
C GLY A 79 -2.06 0.49 -23.43
N LEU A 80 -2.76 0.25 -22.32
CA LEU A 80 -3.28 1.32 -21.46
C LEU A 80 -2.15 2.19 -20.89
N PHE A 81 -1.05 1.57 -20.44
CA PHE A 81 0.09 2.29 -19.89
C PHE A 81 0.86 3.08 -20.96
N GLN A 82 0.96 2.56 -22.20
CA GLN A 82 1.59 3.27 -23.32
C GLN A 82 0.91 4.62 -23.59
N HIS A 83 -0.42 4.66 -23.53
CA HIS A 83 -1.18 5.90 -23.75
C HIS A 83 -0.94 7.01 -22.71
N VAL A 84 -0.38 6.68 -21.54
CA VAL A 84 -0.12 7.68 -20.48
C VAL A 84 1.34 8.07 -20.30
N LEU A 85 2.27 7.44 -21.03
CA LEU A 85 3.72 7.74 -20.91
C LEU A 85 4.04 9.21 -21.20
N ASN A 86 3.30 9.82 -22.13
CA ASN A 86 3.45 11.20 -22.57
C ASN A 86 2.57 12.20 -21.79
N CYS A 87 1.78 11.75 -20.81
CA CYS A 87 0.97 12.65 -19.99
C CYS A 87 1.83 13.42 -18.97
N LEU A 88 1.37 14.62 -18.59
CA LEU A 88 1.97 15.38 -17.50
C LEU A 88 1.76 14.64 -16.17
N ALA A 89 2.86 14.34 -15.49
CA ALA A 89 2.82 13.65 -14.21
C ALA A 89 2.33 14.56 -13.09
N ALA A 90 1.34 14.08 -12.33
CA ALA A 90 0.85 14.78 -11.16
C ALA A 90 1.91 14.75 -10.04
N PRO A 91 2.14 15.88 -9.35
CA PRO A 91 3.08 15.93 -8.24
C PRO A 91 2.59 15.06 -7.08
N GLN A 92 3.54 14.66 -6.23
CA GLN A 92 3.21 13.95 -5.01
C GLN A 92 2.45 14.87 -4.06
N ARG A 93 1.29 14.43 -3.57
CA ARG A 93 0.47 15.21 -2.64
C ARG A 93 1.06 15.11 -1.24
N SER A 94 1.26 16.27 -0.61
CA SER A 94 1.44 16.36 0.83
C SER A 94 0.05 16.48 1.47
N GLU A 95 -0.35 15.50 2.24
CA GLU A 95 -1.68 15.48 2.86
C GLU A 95 -1.68 14.74 4.20
N HIS A 96 -2.60 15.12 5.07
CA HIS A 96 -3.01 14.31 6.20
C HIS A 96 -4.44 13.84 5.93
N ARG A 97 -4.67 12.53 5.93
CA ARG A 97 -5.99 11.95 5.73
C ARG A 97 -6.32 10.98 6.85
N GLN A 98 -7.36 11.30 7.60
CA GLN A 98 -8.00 10.37 8.51
C GLN A 98 -9.06 9.57 7.73
N LEU A 99 -9.16 8.28 8.05
CA LEU A 99 -10.16 7.36 7.52
C LEU A 99 -10.92 6.76 8.72
N PRO A 100 -11.79 7.54 9.40
CA PRO A 100 -12.39 7.16 10.68
C PRO A 100 -13.33 5.97 10.57
N VAL A 101 -13.89 5.72 9.38
CA VAL A 101 -14.80 4.58 9.12
C VAL A 101 -14.06 3.24 9.23
N MET A 102 -12.74 3.23 9.02
CA MET A 102 -11.91 2.01 9.06
C MET A 102 -10.77 2.09 10.09
N ASP A 103 -10.80 3.06 11.00
CA ASP A 103 -9.76 3.27 12.03
C ASP A 103 -8.33 3.33 11.45
N ARG A 104 -8.14 4.10 10.37
CA ARG A 104 -6.83 4.35 9.75
C ARG A 104 -6.53 5.83 9.65
N ALA A 105 -5.25 6.19 9.64
CA ALA A 105 -4.82 7.51 9.19
C ALA A 105 -3.53 7.39 8.37
N VAL A 106 -3.37 8.28 7.39
CA VAL A 106 -2.19 8.36 6.52
C VAL A 106 -1.73 9.82 6.48
N HIS A 107 -0.45 10.03 6.71
CA HIS A 107 0.21 11.32 6.59
C HIS A 107 1.32 11.22 5.55
N ARG A 108 1.22 12.01 4.49
CA ARG A 108 2.12 12.00 3.33
C ARG A 108 2.92 13.30 3.31
N ARG A 109 4.23 13.16 3.17
CA ARG A 109 5.19 14.25 2.93
C ARG A 109 6.00 13.92 1.66
N PRO A 110 6.77 14.88 1.12
CA PRO A 110 7.54 14.64 -0.10
C PRO A 110 8.52 13.47 0.02
N THR A 111 9.13 13.26 1.20
CA THR A 111 10.21 12.29 1.44
C THR A 111 9.85 11.10 2.32
N TRP A 112 8.65 11.08 2.90
CA TRP A 112 8.15 9.95 3.70
C TRP A 112 6.62 9.90 3.73
N THR A 113 6.08 8.74 4.06
CA THR A 113 4.66 8.55 4.37
C THR A 113 4.52 7.71 5.62
N TYR A 114 3.70 8.17 6.54
CA TYR A 114 3.39 7.48 7.78
C TYR A 114 1.93 7.01 7.73
N ALA A 115 1.68 5.75 8.08
CA ALA A 115 0.33 5.22 8.19
C ALA A 115 0.16 4.49 9.53
N ILE A 116 -0.98 4.68 10.16
CA ILE A 116 -1.34 4.00 11.40
C ILE A 116 -2.57 3.12 11.21
N SER A 117 -2.53 1.94 11.83
CA SER A 117 -3.57 0.93 11.81
C SER A 117 -4.11 0.71 13.23
N MET A 118 -5.33 1.19 13.47
CA MET A 118 -5.98 1.13 14.77
C MET A 118 -7.20 0.21 14.71
N SER A 119 -7.81 -0.03 15.87
CA SER A 119 -9.04 -0.77 15.97
C SER A 119 -9.88 -0.21 17.10
N SER A 120 -11.18 -0.45 17.02
CA SER A 120 -12.16 0.00 17.99
C SER A 120 -13.28 -1.02 18.07
N ARG A 121 -14.34 -0.72 18.83
CA ARG A 121 -15.58 -1.51 18.81
C ARG A 121 -16.20 -1.66 17.40
N ARG A 122 -15.85 -0.76 16.47
CA ARG A 122 -16.39 -0.74 15.09
C ARG A 122 -15.59 -1.60 14.13
N ILE A 123 -14.28 -1.77 14.36
CA ILE A 123 -13.35 -2.38 13.42
C ILE A 123 -12.46 -3.37 14.14
N ARG A 124 -12.44 -4.61 13.64
CA ARG A 124 -11.65 -5.70 14.21
C ARG A 124 -10.15 -5.44 14.07
N TYR A 125 -9.39 -5.84 15.09
CA TYR A 125 -7.94 -5.61 15.16
C TYR A 125 -7.11 -6.42 14.16
N TYR A 126 -7.62 -7.55 13.66
CA TYR A 126 -7.08 -8.29 12.52
C TYR A 126 -8.12 -9.28 11.99
N GLU A 127 -7.89 -9.79 10.79
CA GLU A 127 -8.68 -10.84 10.16
C GLU A 127 -7.83 -12.09 9.96
N GLN A 128 -8.35 -13.24 10.41
CA GLN A 128 -7.79 -14.56 10.13
C GLN A 128 -8.93 -15.46 9.65
N ILE A 129 -8.91 -15.80 8.38
CA ILE A 129 -9.85 -16.73 7.73
C ILE A 129 -9.08 -17.59 6.73
N ASN A 130 -9.63 -18.75 6.34
CA ASN A 130 -9.07 -19.63 5.31
C ASN A 130 -7.59 -19.97 5.52
N ASN A 131 -7.18 -20.18 6.78
CA ASN A 131 -5.81 -20.49 7.16
C ASN A 131 -4.77 -19.39 6.81
N GLN A 132 -5.23 -18.18 6.47
CA GLN A 132 -4.39 -17.02 6.14
C GLN A 132 -4.23 -16.10 7.36
N ASN A 133 -3.12 -15.36 7.41
CA ASN A 133 -2.83 -14.34 8.44
C ASN A 133 -2.80 -14.84 9.90
N LYS A 134 -2.28 -16.06 10.12
CA LYS A 134 -2.19 -16.70 11.45
C LYS A 134 -1.40 -15.93 12.51
N ARG A 135 -0.54 -15.00 12.09
CA ARG A 135 0.35 -14.23 12.96
C ARG A 135 0.04 -12.72 12.96
N GLY A 136 -1.12 -12.33 12.42
CA GLY A 136 -1.51 -10.92 12.28
C GLY A 136 -1.97 -10.24 13.57
N TRP A 137 -1.71 -10.82 14.74
CA TRP A 137 -2.37 -10.51 16.01
C TRP A 137 -2.35 -9.04 16.41
N HIS A 138 -1.30 -8.30 16.06
CA HIS A 138 -1.13 -6.90 16.47
C HIS A 138 -1.20 -5.88 15.33
N THR A 139 -1.59 -6.30 14.13
CA THR A 139 -1.57 -5.48 12.91
C THR A 139 -2.57 -4.31 12.90
N GLY A 140 -3.61 -4.37 13.74
CA GLY A 140 -4.56 -3.26 13.97
C GLY A 140 -4.55 -2.72 15.41
N SER A 141 -3.54 -3.08 16.21
CA SER A 141 -3.41 -2.63 17.61
C SER A 141 -2.54 -1.37 17.72
N GLY A 142 -2.79 -0.37 16.87
CA GLY A 142 -1.96 0.84 16.81
C GLY A 142 -0.65 0.63 16.06
N SER A 143 -0.59 -0.33 15.12
CA SER A 143 0.61 -0.57 14.32
C SER A 143 0.91 0.62 13.41
N ALA A 144 2.17 1.06 13.45
CA ALA A 144 2.70 2.17 12.69
C ALA A 144 3.56 1.68 11.51
N TYR A 145 3.39 2.31 10.35
CA TYR A 145 4.12 2.00 9.14
C TYR A 145 4.78 3.27 8.60
N LEU A 146 6.09 3.24 8.43
CA LEU A 146 6.86 4.28 7.76
C LEU A 146 7.25 3.79 6.38
N TYR A 147 6.94 4.57 5.35
CA TYR A 147 7.37 4.36 3.98
C TYR A 147 8.32 5.50 3.62
N ASN A 148 9.58 5.16 3.37
CA ASN A 148 10.62 6.10 2.95
C ASN A 148 11.22 5.60 1.62
N ASP A 149 12.50 5.89 1.37
CA ASP A 149 13.22 5.43 0.17
C ASP A 149 13.58 3.94 0.20
N ASP A 150 13.45 3.26 1.35
CA ASP A 150 13.63 1.82 1.44
C ASP A 150 12.33 1.09 1.05
N ASP A 151 12.29 0.64 -0.21
CA ASP A 151 11.17 -0.11 -0.76
C ASP A 151 11.12 -1.58 -0.29
N THR A 152 12.14 -2.08 0.43
CA THR A 152 12.21 -3.47 0.90
C THR A 152 11.61 -3.67 2.29
N GLN A 153 11.54 -2.62 3.11
CA GLN A 153 11.12 -2.68 4.52
C GLN A 153 9.79 -3.43 4.77
N ILE A 154 8.78 -3.23 3.91
CA ILE A 154 7.45 -3.86 4.00
C ILE A 154 7.24 -4.89 2.85
N GLY A 155 8.21 -4.96 1.92
CA GLY A 155 8.27 -5.92 0.83
C GLY A 155 9.08 -7.16 1.19
N ASP A 156 9.57 -7.85 0.16
CA ASP A 156 10.58 -8.92 0.23
C ASP A 156 10.44 -9.91 1.41
N ALA A 157 9.25 -10.50 1.53
CA ALA A 157 8.96 -11.50 2.57
C ALA A 157 9.18 -11.01 4.03
N SER A 158 9.23 -9.70 4.28
CA SER A 158 9.32 -9.10 5.62
C SER A 158 8.28 -9.64 6.61
N TRP A 159 7.06 -9.93 6.14
CA TRP A 159 5.99 -10.54 6.96
C TRP A 159 6.25 -12.00 7.39
N LEU A 160 7.19 -12.69 6.75
CA LEU A 160 7.60 -14.04 7.12
C LEU A 160 8.72 -14.04 8.17
N THR A 161 9.56 -12.99 8.18
CA THR A 161 10.77 -12.90 9.00
C THR A 161 10.62 -11.98 10.21
N ALA A 162 9.71 -11.00 10.16
CA ALA A 162 9.47 -10.08 11.26
C ALA A 162 8.92 -10.80 12.51
N ASP A 163 9.35 -10.36 13.70
CA ASP A 163 8.72 -10.79 14.95
C ASP A 163 7.35 -10.10 15.13
N LEU A 164 6.32 -10.72 14.58
CA LEU A 164 4.94 -10.24 14.63
C LEU A 164 4.28 -10.34 16.01
N ARG A 165 4.99 -10.85 17.03
CA ARG A 165 4.53 -10.75 18.41
C ARG A 165 4.53 -9.28 18.86
N THR A 166 5.43 -8.47 18.32
CA THR A 166 5.55 -7.06 18.68
C THR A 166 5.01 -6.22 17.54
N SER A 167 3.97 -5.41 17.78
CA SER A 167 3.55 -4.40 16.80
C SER A 167 4.66 -3.38 16.61
N VAL A 168 4.93 -3.01 15.36
CA VAL A 168 5.80 -1.87 15.05
C VAL A 168 5.15 -0.61 15.62
N GLY A 169 5.73 -0.04 16.69
CA GLY A 169 5.26 1.20 17.33
C GLY A 169 4.03 1.10 18.24
N GLY A 170 3.48 -0.09 18.49
CA GLY A 170 2.32 -0.27 19.39
C GLY A 170 2.69 -0.74 20.79
N THR A 171 1.90 -0.36 21.80
CA THR A 171 2.08 -0.75 23.21
C THR A 171 1.36 -2.07 23.50
N ARG A 172 2.02 -3.01 24.22
CA ARG A 172 1.40 -4.27 24.68
C ARG A 172 1.75 -4.58 26.13
N ILE A 173 0.92 -5.41 26.77
CA ILE A 173 1.22 -6.04 28.05
C ILE A 173 2.17 -7.22 27.80
N ALA A 174 3.33 -7.25 28.47
CA ALA A 174 4.27 -8.36 28.37
C ALA A 174 3.65 -9.62 29.00
N ARG A 175 3.71 -10.75 28.30
CA ARG A 175 3.26 -12.03 28.85
C ARG A 175 4.34 -12.52 29.82
N LEU A 176 4.10 -12.36 31.13
CA LEU A 176 4.96 -12.94 32.17
C LEU A 176 4.90 -14.47 32.02
N ARG A 177 6.06 -15.13 31.92
CA ARG A 177 6.09 -16.59 32.08
C ARG A 177 5.84 -16.87 33.55
N LEU A 178 4.77 -17.60 33.86
CA LEU A 178 4.65 -18.27 35.14
C LEU A 178 5.68 -19.40 35.12
N ALA A 179 6.62 -19.35 36.07
CA ALA A 179 7.60 -20.38 36.34
C ALA A 179 6.93 -21.59 36.98
#